data_AF-A0A6G0U4I0-F1
#
_entry.id   AF-A0A6G0U4I0-F1
#
_cell.length_a   1.000
_cell.length_b   1.000
_cell.length_c   1.000
_cell.angle_alpha   90.00
_cell.angle_beta   90.00
_cell.angle_gamma   90.00
#
_symmetry.space_group_name_H-M   'P 1'
#
loop_
_entity.id
_entity.type
_entity.pdbx_description
1 polymer ?
#
loop_
_entity_poly.entity_id
_entity_poly.type
_entity_poly.pdbx_seq_one_letter_code
_entity_poly.pdbx_strand_id
1 'polypeptide(L)'
;MLYISGVAKQSIADNFIFDHGYTPYMFLNNYSYSILKKNSIEINPQRFVYLEDCKHTIESEALSQWINQKVKEICLKQCPLCKTPILKTQRFMNQVKATIADISIIKTKQFGELDAIKRGKKQIIQSLKSLDINFVSNYCGDQNNGYDNIKLIWNSFCKPLIASLNFKGNKRSNFSLPAKDIESLNFVVDLFKTTSKFKKRIEGIDDYQRKQTITDHFKWLLEVAFTYSRCLSNQQKYDINMEVARGARILHLFEIMCTTNFKMAYGQKIKNSCTTEVIDLVENMEALLMSCNVYTADSEKEIEVITKLINEKFDGLAIITDEERNMIHNAMFTSFSPGYRNQGHWCKCPNGHIYCVTECGGPMEEAVCPECKAPIGGRNHVHAPGVTVASEMDGASHLIKA
;
A
#
# COMPACT_ATOMS: atom_id res chain seq x y z
N MET A 1 42.80 -42.18 18.53
CA MET A 1 42.28 -43.27 17.68
C MET A 1 41.62 -42.64 16.47
N LEU A 2 42.20 -42.87 15.27
CA LEU A 2 41.68 -42.73 13.90
C LEU A 2 41.21 -41.30 13.43
N TYR A 3 41.99 -40.52 12.64
CA TYR A 3 42.19 -40.51 11.15
C TYR A 3 40.88 -40.10 10.37
N ILE A 4 40.76 -39.16 9.41
CA ILE A 4 41.65 -38.39 8.49
C ILE A 4 40.91 -37.15 7.88
N SER A 5 41.69 -36.11 7.51
CA SER A 5 41.53 -35.08 6.42
C SER A 5 40.25 -34.25 6.31
N GLY A 6 40.26 -32.96 6.02
CA GLY A 6 41.30 -32.14 5.38
C GLY A 6 40.70 -31.36 4.19
N VAL A 7 41.19 -30.15 4.01
CA VAL A 7 41.05 -29.22 2.87
C VAL A 7 39.99 -28.12 2.99
N ALA A 8 40.54 -26.91 3.08
CA ALA A 8 39.91 -25.62 3.27
C ALA A 8 39.38 -25.02 1.96
N LYS A 9 38.33 -24.21 2.12
CA LYS A 9 37.70 -23.33 1.13
C LYS A 9 38.53 -22.05 0.92
N GLN A 10 38.81 -21.68 -0.33
CA GLN A 10 39.06 -20.30 -0.81
C GLN A 10 39.42 -20.39 -2.31
N SER A 11 39.11 -19.47 -3.20
CA SER A 11 38.18 -18.34 -3.28
C SER A 11 38.14 -18.01 -4.77
N ILE A 12 36.95 -17.89 -5.35
CA ILE A 12 36.80 -17.41 -6.73
C ILE A 12 36.88 -15.89 -6.67
N ALA A 13 37.92 -15.32 -7.27
CA ALA A 13 38.02 -13.90 -7.56
C ALA A 13 38.44 -13.74 -9.01
N ASP A 14 37.45 -13.43 -9.85
CA ASP A 14 37.63 -13.02 -11.23
C ASP A 14 38.35 -11.67 -11.29
N ASN A 15 39.49 -11.62 -11.97
CA ASN A 15 40.11 -10.40 -12.47
C ASN A 15 40.30 -10.55 -13.99
N PHE A 16 39.29 -10.15 -14.76
CA PHE A 16 39.47 -9.79 -16.17
C PHE A 16 39.50 -8.27 -16.26
N ILE A 17 40.71 -7.71 -16.25
CA ILE A 17 41.00 -6.36 -16.71
C ILE A 17 41.23 -6.47 -18.22
N PHE A 18 40.31 -5.94 -19.02
CA PHE A 18 40.57 -5.66 -20.42
C PHE A 18 41.13 -4.25 -20.50
N ASP A 19 42.44 -4.14 -20.71
CA ASP A 19 43.07 -2.87 -21.05
C ASP A 19 43.00 -2.66 -22.57
N HIS A 20 42.65 -1.44 -22.97
CA HIS A 20 42.54 -0.98 -24.36
C HIS A 20 43.86 -0.34 -24.79
N GLY A 21 44.41 -0.71 -25.94
CA GLY A 21 45.55 -0.01 -26.52
C GLY A 21 45.86 -0.48 -27.93
N TYR A 22 45.44 0.31 -28.93
CA TYR A 22 45.81 0.17 -30.33
C TYR A 22 47.00 1.11 -30.65
N THR A 23 47.82 0.67 -31.62
CA THR A 23 48.84 1.40 -32.44
C THR A 23 50.29 1.51 -31.89
N PRO A 24 51.32 1.85 -32.71
CA PRO A 24 51.80 1.21 -33.96
C PRO A 24 53.37 1.19 -34.13
N TYR A 25 53.85 0.63 -35.25
CA TYR A 25 55.18 0.78 -35.90
C TYR A 25 56.44 0.01 -35.42
N MET A 26 56.97 -0.77 -36.39
CA MET A 26 58.37 -1.00 -36.81
C MET A 26 59.51 -1.03 -35.78
N PHE A 27 60.31 -2.12 -35.79
CA PHE A 27 61.77 -2.06 -36.01
C PHE A 27 62.34 -3.45 -36.39
N LEU A 28 62.88 -3.50 -37.62
CA LEU A 28 64.07 -4.17 -38.17
C LEU A 28 64.54 -5.57 -37.71
N ASN A 29 64.77 -6.41 -38.75
CA ASN A 29 65.95 -7.26 -39.02
C ASN A 29 66.30 -8.38 -38.01
N ASN A 30 66.69 -9.61 -38.38
CA ASN A 30 67.49 -10.06 -39.52
C ASN A 30 67.62 -11.60 -39.46
N TYR A 31 67.77 -12.29 -40.61
CA TYR A 31 68.28 -13.66 -40.81
C TYR A 31 67.62 -14.82 -40.01
N SER A 32 66.99 -15.81 -40.64
CA SER A 32 67.70 -16.77 -41.50
C SER A 32 66.72 -17.61 -42.33
N TYR A 33 66.92 -17.57 -43.64
CA TYR A 33 66.52 -18.63 -44.55
C TYR A 33 67.37 -19.85 -44.25
N SER A 34 66.77 -21.02 -44.00
CA SER A 34 67.21 -22.30 -44.60
C SER A 34 66.43 -23.50 -44.04
N ILE A 35 66.03 -24.39 -44.95
CA ILE A 35 65.56 -25.78 -44.72
C ILE A 35 64.06 -25.81 -44.30
N LEU A 36 63.11 -26.03 -45.20
CA LEU A 36 62.79 -27.33 -45.79
C LEU A 36 62.06 -27.15 -47.15
N LYS A 37 62.79 -27.28 -48.26
CA LYS A 37 62.25 -27.94 -49.46
C LYS A 37 62.66 -29.41 -49.36
N LYS A 38 61.78 -30.25 -48.85
CA LYS A 38 61.74 -31.69 -49.14
C LYS A 38 60.41 -32.26 -48.66
N ASN A 39 59.80 -33.05 -49.54
CA ASN A 39 58.53 -33.74 -49.41
C ASN A 39 57.31 -32.90 -49.76
N SER A 40 57.06 -32.85 -51.06
CA SER A 40 55.72 -32.92 -51.64
C SER A 40 54.97 -34.12 -51.03
N ILE A 41 54.42 -33.93 -49.83
CA ILE A 41 53.19 -34.59 -49.45
C ILE A 41 52.12 -33.73 -50.08
N GLU A 42 51.41 -34.25 -51.08
CA GLU A 42 50.12 -33.70 -51.46
C GLU A 42 49.26 -33.71 -50.21
N ILE A 43 49.22 -32.58 -49.50
CA ILE A 43 48.28 -32.36 -48.42
C ILE A 43 46.94 -32.25 -49.13
N ASN A 44 46.24 -33.38 -49.22
CA ASN A 44 44.85 -33.38 -49.65
C ASN A 44 44.13 -32.39 -48.73
N PRO A 45 43.68 -31.21 -49.23
CA PRO A 45 43.21 -30.10 -48.41
C PRO A 45 41.93 -30.44 -47.62
N GLN A 46 41.37 -31.63 -47.85
CA GLN A 46 40.21 -32.16 -47.14
C GLN A 46 40.56 -32.93 -45.84
N ARG A 47 41.83 -33.27 -45.59
CA ARG A 47 42.21 -34.10 -44.43
C ARG A 47 42.56 -33.33 -43.15
N PHE A 48 43.04 -32.10 -43.24
CA PHE A 48 43.51 -31.35 -42.07
C PHE A 48 42.98 -29.91 -42.05
N VAL A 49 42.65 -29.42 -40.85
CA VAL A 49 42.19 -28.05 -40.59
C VAL A 49 43.22 -27.35 -39.71
N TYR A 50 43.65 -26.17 -40.15
CA TYR A 50 44.51 -25.28 -39.38
C TYR A 50 43.66 -24.35 -38.51
N LEU A 51 43.91 -24.31 -37.19
CA LEU A 51 43.25 -23.40 -36.27
C LEU A 51 44.07 -22.12 -36.09
N GLU A 52 43.59 -20.99 -36.60
CA GLU A 52 44.28 -19.69 -36.46
C GLU A 52 44.41 -19.21 -35.01
N ASP A 53 43.50 -19.64 -34.13
CA ASP A 53 43.45 -19.23 -32.72
C ASP A 53 44.62 -19.79 -31.89
N CYS A 54 45.06 -21.01 -32.17
CA CYS A 54 46.09 -21.71 -31.39
C CYS A 54 47.19 -22.35 -32.23
N LYS A 55 47.16 -22.15 -33.55
CA LYS A 55 48.13 -22.64 -34.54
C LYS A 55 48.26 -24.17 -34.63
N HIS A 56 47.34 -24.92 -34.02
CA HIS A 56 47.31 -26.38 -34.14
C HIS A 56 46.68 -26.82 -35.46
N THR A 57 47.26 -27.84 -36.08
CA THR A 57 46.70 -28.54 -37.25
C THR A 57 46.06 -29.83 -36.78
N ILE A 58 44.77 -30.01 -37.05
CA ILE A 58 43.99 -31.16 -36.57
C ILE A 58 43.32 -31.84 -37.76
N GLU A 59 43.15 -33.16 -37.68
CA GLU A 59 42.43 -33.94 -38.69
C GLU A 59 40.96 -33.46 -38.81
N SER A 60 40.51 -33.30 -40.05
CA SER A 60 39.27 -32.63 -40.43
C SER A 60 38.01 -33.34 -39.92
N GLU A 61 37.98 -34.67 -40.01
CA GLU A 61 36.83 -35.48 -39.61
C GLU A 61 36.71 -35.51 -38.08
N ALA A 62 37.82 -35.74 -37.38
CA ALA A 62 37.89 -35.73 -35.92
C ALA A 62 37.48 -34.36 -35.34
N LEU A 63 37.93 -33.26 -35.93
CA LEU A 63 37.53 -31.92 -35.48
C LEU A 63 36.05 -31.63 -35.76
N SER A 64 35.52 -32.11 -36.89
CA SER A 64 34.10 -31.97 -37.23
C SER A 64 33.22 -32.74 -36.25
N GLN A 65 33.61 -33.97 -35.89
CA GLN A 65 32.91 -34.76 -34.87
C GLN A 65 32.97 -34.10 -33.49
N TRP A 66 34.14 -33.60 -33.09
CA TRP A 66 34.32 -32.87 -31.82
C TRP A 66 33.43 -31.62 -31.71
N ILE A 67 33.34 -30.82 -32.77
CA ILE A 67 32.51 -29.61 -32.77
C ILE A 67 31.01 -29.95 -32.76
N ASN A 68 30.61 -31.01 -33.48
CA ASN A 68 29.21 -31.43 -33.59
C ASN A 68 28.72 -32.29 -32.40
N GLN A 69 29.58 -32.61 -31.43
CA GLN A 69 29.13 -33.26 -30.19
C GLN A 69 28.09 -32.37 -29.48
N LYS A 70 26.91 -32.94 -29.24
CA LYS A 70 25.84 -32.31 -28.47
C LYS A 70 26.25 -32.27 -27.00
N VAL A 71 26.73 -31.12 -26.55
CA VAL A 71 26.97 -30.85 -25.14
C VAL A 71 25.72 -30.15 -24.59
N LYS A 72 25.26 -30.55 -23.40
CA LYS A 72 24.08 -29.94 -22.74
C LYS A 72 24.29 -28.48 -22.35
N GLU A 73 25.54 -28.03 -22.28
CA GLU A 73 25.93 -26.68 -21.83
C GLU A 73 26.35 -25.81 -23.02
N ILE A 74 25.90 -24.55 -23.01
CA ILE A 74 26.27 -23.54 -24.01
C ILE A 74 27.70 -23.08 -23.70
N CYS A 75 28.68 -23.67 -24.39
CA CYS A 75 30.09 -23.34 -24.25
C CYS A 75 30.76 -23.16 -25.61
N LEU A 76 31.72 -22.23 -25.67
CA LEU A 76 32.57 -22.07 -26.85
C LEU A 76 33.36 -23.37 -27.06
N LYS A 77 33.29 -23.93 -28.26
CA LYS A 77 34.04 -25.13 -28.61
C LYS A 77 35.54 -24.84 -28.55
N GLN A 78 36.26 -25.68 -27.83
CA GLN A 78 37.68 -25.51 -27.55
C GLN A 78 38.52 -26.45 -28.42
N CYS A 79 39.76 -26.04 -28.71
CA CYS A 79 40.75 -26.90 -29.33
C CYS A 79 41.00 -28.14 -28.44
N PRO A 80 40.90 -29.38 -28.97
CA PRO A 80 41.09 -30.58 -28.16
C PRO A 80 42.53 -30.77 -27.64
N LEU A 81 43.52 -30.10 -28.24
CA LEU A 81 44.94 -30.20 -27.85
C LEU A 81 45.34 -29.21 -26.75
N CYS A 82 44.82 -27.98 -26.80
CA CYS A 82 45.27 -26.89 -25.92
C CYS A 82 44.14 -26.12 -25.23
N LYS A 83 42.88 -26.53 -25.42
CA LYS A 83 41.68 -25.93 -24.83
C LYS A 83 41.42 -24.46 -25.20
N THR A 84 42.19 -23.89 -26.14
CA THR A 84 41.96 -22.54 -26.65
C THR A 84 40.62 -22.49 -27.39
N PRO A 85 39.72 -21.52 -27.10
CA PRO A 85 38.46 -21.37 -27.82
C PRO A 85 38.67 -21.17 -29.32
N ILE A 86 37.89 -21.89 -30.13
CA ILE A 86 37.94 -21.78 -31.60
C ILE A 86 36.98 -20.66 -32.00
N LEU A 87 37.50 -19.55 -32.50
CA LEU A 87 36.74 -18.33 -32.83
C LEU A 87 36.92 -17.89 -34.28
N LYS A 88 38.10 -18.09 -34.85
CA LYS A 88 38.47 -17.52 -36.16
C LYS A 88 38.31 -18.49 -37.33
N THR A 89 38.19 -19.79 -37.05
CA THR A 89 38.12 -20.83 -38.08
C THR A 89 36.86 -20.73 -38.94
N GLN A 90 37.01 -20.25 -40.19
CA GLN A 90 35.91 -19.99 -41.14
C GLN A 90 34.96 -21.16 -41.34
N ARG A 91 35.47 -22.39 -41.41
CA ARG A 91 34.68 -23.62 -41.64
C ARG A 91 33.60 -23.85 -40.58
N PHE A 92 33.83 -23.41 -39.34
CA PHE A 92 32.89 -23.58 -38.22
C PHE A 92 32.31 -22.25 -37.73
N MET A 93 32.50 -21.18 -38.51
CA MET A 93 32.08 -19.82 -38.16
C MET A 93 30.59 -19.72 -37.88
N ASN A 94 29.76 -20.51 -38.56
CA ASN A 94 28.31 -20.53 -38.32
C ASN A 94 27.95 -21.11 -36.95
N GLN A 95 28.58 -22.21 -36.51
CA GLN A 95 28.36 -22.74 -35.16
C GLN A 95 28.90 -21.78 -34.10
N VAL A 96 30.08 -21.19 -34.33
CA VAL A 96 30.67 -20.19 -33.43
C VAL A 96 29.74 -18.98 -33.28
N LYS A 97 29.21 -18.44 -34.39
CA LYS A 97 28.24 -17.33 -34.37
C LYS A 97 26.96 -17.70 -33.61
N ALA A 98 26.44 -18.91 -33.79
CA ALA A 98 25.26 -19.37 -33.05
C ALA A 98 25.52 -19.44 -31.54
N THR A 99 26.63 -20.06 -31.12
CA THR A 99 27.01 -20.13 -29.70
C THR A 99 27.28 -18.74 -29.10
N ILE A 100 27.91 -17.83 -29.84
CA ILE A 100 28.12 -16.44 -29.40
C ILE A 100 26.78 -15.70 -29.27
N ALA A 101 25.82 -15.93 -30.18
CA ALA A 101 24.48 -15.36 -30.10
C ALA A 101 23.74 -15.86 -28.85
N ASP A 102 23.77 -17.17 -28.58
CA ASP A 102 23.18 -17.76 -27.38
C ASP A 102 23.79 -17.20 -26.10
N ILE A 103 25.12 -17.09 -26.03
CA ILE A 103 25.84 -16.46 -24.92
C ILE A 103 25.43 -14.99 -24.77
N SER A 104 25.25 -14.27 -25.88
CA SER A 104 24.85 -12.86 -25.86
C SER A 104 23.41 -12.68 -25.36
N ILE A 105 22.49 -13.59 -25.71
CA ILE A 105 21.12 -13.61 -25.18
C ILE A 105 21.14 -13.81 -23.66
N ILE A 106 21.94 -14.77 -23.15
CA ILE A 106 22.06 -15.04 -21.71
C ILE A 106 22.66 -13.85 -20.98
N LYS A 107 23.76 -13.30 -21.51
CA LYS A 107 24.38 -12.09 -20.95
C LYS A 107 23.39 -10.95 -20.89
N THR A 108 22.64 -10.69 -21.96
CA THR A 108 21.65 -9.60 -22.00
C THR A 108 20.55 -9.78 -20.97
N LYS A 109 20.01 -11.00 -20.80
CA LYS A 109 19.02 -11.31 -19.76
C LYS A 109 19.59 -11.09 -18.35
N GLN A 110 20.76 -11.65 -18.07
CA GLN A 110 21.41 -11.56 -16.77
C GLN A 110 21.81 -10.11 -16.40
N PHE A 111 22.36 -9.35 -17.35
CA PHE A 111 22.68 -7.93 -17.15
C PHE A 111 21.42 -7.08 -17.00
N GLY A 112 20.35 -7.36 -17.76
CA GLY A 112 19.06 -6.68 -17.63
C GLY A 112 18.43 -6.85 -16.25
N GLU A 113 18.44 -8.07 -15.71
CA GLU A 113 17.98 -8.37 -14.35
C GLU A 113 18.84 -7.68 -13.28
N LEU A 114 20.17 -7.71 -13.43
CA LEU A 114 21.09 -7.01 -12.51
C LEU A 114 20.87 -5.50 -12.52
N ASP A 115 20.62 -4.89 -13.67
CA ASP A 115 20.38 -3.46 -13.77
C ASP A 115 19.00 -3.06 -13.22
N ALA A 116 17.98 -3.92 -13.38
CA ALA A 116 16.70 -3.74 -12.72
C ALA A 116 16.83 -3.77 -11.19
N ILE A 117 17.60 -4.74 -10.65
CA ILE A 117 17.90 -4.84 -9.22
C ILE A 117 18.65 -3.60 -8.72
N LYS A 118 19.66 -3.12 -9.45
CA LYS A 118 20.39 -1.87 -9.09
C LYS A 118 19.47 -0.65 -9.09
N ARG A 119 18.60 -0.51 -10.10
CA ARG A 119 17.63 0.59 -10.18
C ARG A 119 16.64 0.54 -9.01
N GLY A 120 16.06 -0.64 -8.73
CA GLY A 120 15.15 -0.84 -7.61
C GLY A 120 15.79 -0.50 -6.26
N LYS A 121 17.03 -0.96 -6.02
CA LYS A 121 17.81 -0.59 -4.83
C LYS A 121 17.98 0.92 -4.69
N LYS A 122 18.33 1.62 -5.77
CA LYS A 122 18.50 3.08 -5.75
C LYS A 122 17.19 3.79 -5.40
N GLN A 123 16.07 3.37 -6.00
CA GLN A 123 14.75 3.95 -5.76
C GLN A 123 14.26 3.74 -4.31
N ILE A 124 14.42 2.52 -3.76
CA ILE A 124 14.07 2.23 -2.37
C ILE A 124 14.81 3.16 -1.43
N ILE A 125 16.13 3.28 -1.60
CA ILE A 125 16.91 4.02 -0.64
C ILE A 125 16.69 5.54 -0.78
N GLN A 126 16.40 6.04 -1.99
CA GLN A 126 15.91 7.40 -2.17
C GLN A 126 14.58 7.63 -1.42
N SER A 127 13.65 6.68 -1.50
CA SER A 127 12.38 6.74 -0.76
C SER A 127 12.60 6.72 0.76
N LEU A 128 13.48 5.85 1.26
CA LEU A 128 13.84 5.77 2.68
C LEU A 128 14.48 7.07 3.18
N LYS A 129 15.38 7.68 2.40
CA LYS A 129 15.97 8.98 2.74
C LYS A 129 14.90 10.09 2.84
N SER A 130 13.98 10.14 1.88
CA SER A 130 12.89 11.11 1.89
C SER A 130 11.98 10.93 3.10
N LEU A 131 11.62 9.69 3.41
CA LEU A 131 10.80 9.34 4.58
C LEU A 131 11.52 9.61 5.90
N ASP A 132 12.84 9.39 5.96
CA ASP A 132 13.62 9.62 7.18
C ASP A 132 13.71 11.12 7.52
N ILE A 133 14.01 11.96 6.52
CA ILE A 133 14.06 13.43 6.66
C ILE A 133 12.69 13.96 7.08
N ASN A 134 11.62 13.46 6.46
CA ASN A 134 10.26 13.93 6.68
C ASN A 134 9.47 13.03 7.65
N PHE A 135 10.14 12.30 8.55
CA PHE A 135 9.48 11.27 9.36
C PHE A 135 8.33 11.84 10.20
N VAL A 136 8.57 12.95 10.89
CA VAL A 136 7.54 13.66 11.71
C VAL A 136 6.34 14.07 10.87
N SER A 137 6.59 14.57 9.65
CA SER A 137 5.52 14.99 8.76
C SER A 137 4.69 13.79 8.27
N ASN A 138 5.34 12.65 8.03
CA ASN A 138 4.66 11.47 7.47
C ASN A 138 4.01 10.59 8.53
N TYR A 139 4.53 10.55 9.75
CA TYR A 139 3.98 9.73 10.82
C TYR A 139 2.61 10.27 11.26
N CYS A 140 1.65 9.34 11.40
CA CYS A 140 0.26 9.63 11.71
C CYS A 140 -0.02 9.83 13.20
N GLY A 141 0.92 9.50 14.09
CA GLY A 141 0.80 9.76 15.53
C GLY A 141 1.37 11.13 15.93
N ASP A 142 0.95 11.60 17.10
CA ASP A 142 1.45 12.84 17.70
C ASP A 142 2.85 12.64 18.34
N GLN A 143 3.49 13.76 18.71
CA GLN A 143 4.82 13.74 19.35
C GLN A 143 4.79 13.21 20.78
N ASN A 144 3.61 13.12 21.42
CA ASN A 144 3.46 12.78 22.83
C ASN A 144 3.20 11.28 23.05
N ASN A 145 2.66 10.57 22.05
CA ASN A 145 2.23 9.17 22.17
C ASN A 145 3.13 8.21 21.41
N GLY A 146 4.24 7.82 22.06
CA GLY A 146 5.10 6.72 21.61
C GLY A 146 5.86 6.97 20.30
N TYR A 147 5.91 8.23 19.86
CA TYR A 147 6.74 8.71 18.75
C TYR A 147 8.20 8.27 18.91
N ASP A 148 8.75 8.39 20.12
CA ASP A 148 10.14 8.02 20.39
C ASP A 148 10.41 6.54 20.12
N ASN A 149 9.52 5.65 20.54
CA ASN A 149 9.68 4.22 20.34
C ASN A 149 9.67 3.87 18.84
N ILE A 150 8.67 4.34 18.11
CA ILE A 150 8.57 4.03 16.68
C ILE A 150 9.70 4.69 15.88
N LYS A 151 10.17 5.88 16.28
CA LYS A 151 11.33 6.52 15.65
C LYS A 151 12.62 5.74 15.94
N LEU A 152 12.78 5.17 17.13
CA LEU A 152 13.91 4.29 17.45
C LEU A 152 13.90 3.03 16.59
N ILE A 153 12.75 2.36 16.45
CA ILE A 153 12.59 1.18 15.59
C ILE A 153 12.88 1.55 14.13
N TRP A 154 12.30 2.66 13.64
CA TRP A 154 12.58 3.20 12.31
C TRP A 154 14.07 3.46 12.11
N ASN A 155 14.76 4.08 13.07
CA ASN A 155 16.18 4.39 12.97
C ASN A 155 17.03 3.11 12.91
N SER A 156 16.70 2.11 13.72
CA SER A 156 17.36 0.80 13.73
C SER A 156 17.23 0.11 12.37
N PHE A 157 16.05 0.20 11.77
CA PHE A 157 15.75 -0.30 10.44
C PHE A 157 16.45 0.49 9.32
N CYS A 158 16.31 1.82 9.32
CA CYS A 158 16.59 2.69 8.18
C CYS A 158 18.07 3.11 8.08
N LYS A 159 18.72 3.40 9.22
CA LYS A 159 20.12 3.89 9.22
C LYS A 159 21.11 2.90 8.59
N PRO A 160 21.08 1.58 8.88
CA PRO A 160 21.97 0.62 8.24
C PRO A 160 21.77 0.56 6.72
N LEU A 161 20.52 0.65 6.26
CA LEU A 161 20.17 0.65 4.84
C LEU A 161 20.67 1.91 4.13
N ILE A 162 20.51 3.09 4.74
CA ILE A 162 21.02 4.35 4.21
C ILE A 162 22.55 4.37 4.21
N ALA A 163 23.20 3.91 5.27
CA ALA A 163 24.65 3.85 5.39
C ALA A 163 25.29 3.00 4.29
N SER A 164 24.61 1.94 3.85
CA SER A 164 25.05 1.09 2.74
C SER A 164 25.26 1.85 1.40
N LEU A 165 24.66 3.04 1.23
CA LEU A 165 24.88 3.91 0.07
C LEU A 165 26.01 4.92 0.21
N ASN A 166 26.34 5.33 1.43
CA ASN A 166 27.28 6.43 1.65
C ASN A 166 28.75 5.97 1.53
N PHE A 167 29.01 4.67 1.36
CA PHE A 167 30.33 4.14 1.04
C PHE A 167 30.78 4.60 -0.36
N LYS A 168 31.53 5.69 -0.40
CA LYS A 168 32.23 6.26 -1.56
C LYS A 168 33.70 5.80 -1.69
N GLY A 169 34.09 4.68 -1.06
CA GLY A 169 35.47 4.18 -1.12
C GLY A 169 35.65 3.05 -2.13
N ASN A 170 36.82 3.00 -2.80
CA ASN A 170 37.25 2.01 -3.81
C ASN A 170 37.16 0.52 -3.41
N LYS A 171 36.68 0.18 -2.20
CA LYS A 171 36.27 -1.17 -1.85
C LYS A 171 34.78 -1.26 -2.09
N ARG A 172 34.36 -1.91 -3.18
CA ARG A 172 32.97 -2.34 -3.42
C ARG A 172 32.44 -2.91 -2.09
N SER A 173 31.60 -2.17 -1.38
CA SER A 173 30.93 -2.76 -0.23
C SER A 173 30.08 -3.88 -0.80
N ASN A 174 30.37 -5.12 -0.41
CA ASN A 174 29.65 -6.33 -0.82
C ASN A 174 28.23 -6.36 -0.23
N PHE A 175 27.56 -5.21 -0.12
CA PHE A 175 26.16 -5.13 0.29
C PHE A 175 25.27 -5.50 -0.91
N SER A 176 25.22 -6.80 -1.15
CA SER A 176 24.26 -7.44 -2.04
C SER A 176 22.94 -7.61 -1.28
N LEU A 177 21.91 -6.87 -1.72
CA LEU A 177 20.54 -7.08 -1.26
C LEU A 177 19.89 -8.08 -2.23
N PRO A 178 19.49 -9.28 -1.78
CA PRO A 178 18.70 -10.20 -2.58
C PRO A 178 17.41 -9.53 -3.11
N ALA A 179 16.92 -9.97 -4.26
CA ALA A 179 15.67 -9.44 -4.84
C ALA A 179 14.47 -9.55 -3.87
N LYS A 180 14.40 -10.64 -3.10
CA LYS A 180 13.40 -10.84 -2.03
C LYS A 180 13.43 -9.71 -0.99
N ASP A 181 14.62 -9.28 -0.58
CA ASP A 181 14.76 -8.22 0.42
C ASP A 181 14.31 -6.88 -0.16
N ILE A 182 14.60 -6.62 -1.44
CA ILE A 182 14.14 -5.41 -2.15
C ILE A 182 12.61 -5.36 -2.17
N GLU A 183 11.95 -6.49 -2.48
CA GLU A 183 10.49 -6.58 -2.49
C GLU A 183 9.88 -6.32 -1.10
N SER A 184 10.41 -6.96 -0.06
CA SER A 184 9.92 -6.75 1.31
C SER A 184 10.17 -5.33 1.80
N LEU A 185 11.29 -4.70 1.40
CA LEU A 185 11.56 -3.29 1.72
C LEU A 185 10.62 -2.34 0.98
N ASN A 186 10.29 -2.60 -0.29
CA ASN A 186 9.28 -1.83 -1.02
C ASN A 186 7.93 -1.87 -0.29
N PHE A 187 7.51 -3.06 0.14
CA PHE A 187 6.29 -3.22 0.93
C PHE A 187 6.28 -2.34 2.18
N VAL A 188 7.36 -2.34 2.97
CA VAL A 188 7.47 -1.51 4.19
C VAL A 188 7.41 -0.01 3.86
N VAL A 189 8.07 0.41 2.78
CA VAL A 189 8.05 1.80 2.32
C VAL A 189 6.63 2.21 1.90
N ASP A 190 5.94 1.35 1.15
CA ASP A 190 4.59 1.61 0.65
C ASP A 190 3.55 1.57 1.78
N LEU A 191 3.73 0.70 2.77
CA LEU A 191 2.94 0.68 3.99
C LEU A 191 3.05 2.02 4.72
N PHE A 192 4.27 2.52 4.95
CA PHE A 192 4.46 3.79 5.66
C PHE A 192 3.88 4.98 4.88
N LYS A 193 4.05 5.00 3.55
CA LYS A 193 3.39 6.01 2.70
C LYS A 193 1.87 5.90 2.77
N THR A 194 1.33 4.70 2.85
CA THR A 194 -0.12 4.48 2.90
C THR A 194 -0.70 4.94 4.24
N THR A 195 -0.09 4.57 5.36
CA THR A 195 -0.53 5.04 6.69
C THR A 195 -0.40 6.55 6.83
N SER A 196 0.63 7.16 6.21
CA SER A 196 0.80 8.61 6.18
C SER A 196 -0.39 9.36 5.55
N LYS A 197 -1.05 8.78 4.54
CA LYS A 197 -2.23 9.40 3.89
C LYS A 197 -3.40 9.58 4.85
N PHE A 198 -3.49 8.77 5.91
CA PHE A 198 -4.58 8.88 6.90
C PHE A 198 -4.36 9.98 7.93
N LYS A 199 -3.16 10.55 8.02
CA LYS A 199 -2.79 11.55 9.04
C LYS A 199 -3.81 12.69 9.16
N LYS A 200 -4.12 13.37 8.06
CA LYS A 200 -5.06 14.51 8.06
C LYS A 200 -6.47 14.13 8.52
N ARG A 201 -6.92 12.92 8.15
CA ARG A 201 -8.23 12.39 8.56
C ARG A 201 -8.25 12.10 10.05
N ILE A 202 -7.18 11.49 10.58
CA ILE A 202 -7.00 11.24 12.02
C ILE A 202 -6.95 12.56 12.80
N GLU A 203 -6.24 13.57 12.28
CA GLU A 203 -6.17 14.92 12.87
C GLU A 203 -7.56 15.57 12.99
N GLY A 204 -8.47 15.29 12.04
CA GLY A 204 -9.85 15.78 12.03
C GLY A 204 -10.82 15.08 13.00
N ILE A 205 -10.38 14.03 13.73
CA ILE A 205 -11.20 13.39 14.76
C ILE A 205 -11.14 14.24 16.04
N ASP A 206 -12.31 14.68 16.50
CA ASP A 206 -12.48 15.48 17.73
C ASP A 206 -12.21 14.67 19.00
N ASP A 207 -12.62 13.41 19.00
CA ASP A 207 -12.52 12.51 20.15
C ASP A 207 -11.09 12.00 20.37
N TYR A 208 -10.50 12.38 21.50
CA TYR A 208 -9.12 12.00 21.85
C TYR A 208 -8.92 10.48 21.94
N GLN A 209 -9.86 9.74 22.53
CA GLN A 209 -9.72 8.30 22.71
C GLN A 209 -9.79 7.58 21.37
N ARG A 210 -10.73 7.96 20.50
CA ARG A 210 -10.83 7.41 19.13
C ARG A 210 -9.59 7.73 18.30
N LYS A 211 -9.11 8.97 18.38
CA LYS A 211 -7.86 9.41 17.74
C LYS A 211 -6.66 8.57 18.20
N GLN A 212 -6.60 8.26 19.49
CA GLN A 212 -5.55 7.43 20.05
C GLN A 212 -5.66 5.98 19.56
N THR A 213 -6.85 5.38 19.60
CA THR A 213 -7.10 4.02 19.11
C THR A 213 -6.63 3.82 17.67
N ILE A 214 -7.00 4.71 16.76
CA ILE A 214 -6.60 4.58 15.35
C ILE A 214 -5.09 4.84 15.15
N THR A 215 -4.51 5.74 15.95
CA THR A 215 -3.08 6.01 15.94
C THR A 215 -2.29 4.79 16.40
N ASP A 216 -2.71 4.14 17.49
CA ASP A 216 -2.08 2.94 18.02
C ASP A 216 -2.20 1.75 17.08
N HIS A 217 -3.34 1.61 16.38
CA HIS A 217 -3.52 0.59 15.34
C HIS A 217 -2.48 0.71 14.23
N PHE A 218 -2.34 1.90 13.63
CA PHE A 218 -1.35 2.11 12.57
C PHE A 218 0.09 2.06 13.09
N LYS A 219 0.33 2.50 14.33
CA LYS A 219 1.63 2.37 14.98
C LYS A 219 2.02 0.90 15.10
N TRP A 220 1.14 0.04 15.60
CA TRP A 220 1.40 -1.40 15.72
C TRP A 220 1.78 -2.03 14.37
N LEU A 221 1.03 -1.71 13.30
CA LEU A 221 1.35 -2.20 11.95
C LEU A 221 2.75 -1.78 11.48
N LEU A 222 3.11 -0.51 11.72
CA LEU A 222 4.43 0.00 11.36
C LEU A 222 5.54 -0.63 12.22
N GLU A 223 5.32 -0.82 13.52
CA GLU A 223 6.29 -1.49 14.41
C GLU A 223 6.56 -2.91 13.94
N VAL A 224 5.52 -3.68 13.60
CA VAL A 224 5.65 -5.03 13.03
C VAL A 224 6.42 -4.99 11.71
N ALA A 225 6.04 -4.10 10.79
CA ALA A 225 6.65 -4.02 9.47
C ALA A 225 8.12 -3.59 9.52
N PHE A 226 8.49 -2.63 10.36
CA PHE A 226 9.88 -2.21 10.52
C PHE A 226 10.74 -3.29 11.17
N THR A 227 10.19 -3.97 12.19
CA THR A 227 10.89 -5.06 12.91
C THR A 227 11.20 -6.24 11.99
N TYR A 228 10.25 -6.64 11.14
CA TYR A 228 10.37 -7.81 10.25
C TYR A 228 10.65 -7.46 8.79
N SER A 229 11.10 -6.22 8.52
CA SER A 229 11.20 -5.61 7.18
C SER A 229 11.90 -6.43 6.08
N ARG A 230 12.78 -7.38 6.45
CA ARG A 230 13.51 -8.25 5.50
C ARG A 230 12.97 -9.68 5.40
N CYS A 231 12.08 -10.08 6.29
CA CYS A 231 11.62 -11.47 6.42
C CYS A 231 10.12 -11.68 6.32
N LEU A 232 9.33 -10.63 6.00
CA LEU A 232 7.90 -10.76 5.74
C LEU A 232 7.60 -11.72 4.58
N SER A 233 6.80 -12.75 4.87
CA SER A 233 6.24 -13.65 3.86
C SER A 233 5.11 -12.97 3.08
N ASN A 234 4.72 -13.54 1.94
CA ASN A 234 3.59 -13.00 1.16
C ASN A 234 2.26 -13.09 1.92
N GLN A 235 2.08 -14.13 2.75
CA GLN A 235 0.93 -14.23 3.65
C GLN A 235 0.93 -13.09 4.67
N GLN A 236 2.07 -12.84 5.34
CA GLN A 236 2.17 -11.75 6.32
C GLN A 236 1.94 -10.37 5.69
N LYS A 237 2.44 -10.14 4.46
CA LYS A 237 2.15 -8.91 3.70
C LYS A 237 0.65 -8.75 3.42
N TYR A 238 -0.02 -9.84 3.06
CA TYR A 238 -1.46 -9.86 2.83
C TYR A 238 -2.22 -9.55 4.14
N ASP A 239 -1.87 -10.20 5.24
CA ASP A 239 -2.51 -9.99 6.54
C ASP A 239 -2.34 -8.54 7.02
N ILE A 240 -1.14 -7.97 6.87
CA ILE A 240 -0.88 -6.55 7.17
C ILE A 240 -1.75 -5.64 6.29
N ASN A 241 -1.90 -5.93 4.99
CA ASN A 241 -2.76 -5.14 4.11
C ASN A 241 -4.24 -5.22 4.52
N MET A 242 -4.71 -6.38 4.97
CA MET A 242 -6.06 -6.52 5.51
C MET A 242 -6.24 -5.68 6.78
N GLU A 243 -5.25 -5.65 7.67
CA GLU A 243 -5.30 -4.81 8.86
C GLU A 243 -5.16 -3.30 8.55
N VAL A 244 -4.47 -2.92 7.47
CA VAL A 244 -4.51 -1.53 6.96
C VAL A 244 -5.92 -1.18 6.47
N ALA A 245 -6.57 -2.09 5.75
CA ALA A 245 -7.96 -1.91 5.31
C ALA A 245 -8.90 -1.77 6.51
N ARG A 246 -8.75 -2.64 7.52
CA ARG A 246 -9.47 -2.54 8.80
C ARG A 246 -9.26 -1.18 9.46
N GLY A 247 -8.02 -0.69 9.54
CA GLY A 247 -7.71 0.64 10.06
C GLY A 247 -8.42 1.75 9.29
N ALA A 248 -8.47 1.67 7.96
CA ALA A 248 -9.23 2.62 7.14
C ALA A 248 -10.73 2.58 7.41
N ARG A 249 -11.30 1.41 7.74
CA ARG A 249 -12.71 1.23 8.14
C ARG A 249 -12.99 1.75 9.55
N ILE A 250 -12.09 1.53 10.51
CA ILE A 250 -12.16 2.12 11.86
C ILE A 250 -12.16 3.65 11.76
N LEU A 251 -11.27 4.21 10.94
CA LEU A 251 -11.22 5.65 10.70
C LEU A 251 -12.54 6.17 10.11
N HIS A 252 -13.13 5.45 9.15
CA HIS A 252 -14.43 5.81 8.58
C HIS A 252 -15.56 5.74 9.60
N LEU A 253 -15.59 4.70 10.44
CA LEU A 253 -16.53 4.58 11.56
C LEU A 253 -16.42 5.79 12.51
N PHE A 254 -15.20 6.19 12.87
CA PHE A 254 -15.01 7.35 13.74
C PHE A 254 -15.44 8.66 13.08
N GLU A 255 -15.26 8.80 11.76
CA GLU A 255 -15.82 9.92 10.99
C GLU A 255 -17.34 9.94 11.05
N ILE A 256 -18.00 8.78 10.84
CA ILE A 256 -19.46 8.63 10.99
C ILE A 256 -19.91 9.06 12.39
N MET A 257 -19.22 8.60 13.43
CA MET A 257 -19.54 8.95 14.82
C MET A 257 -19.35 10.44 15.12
N CYS A 258 -18.51 11.14 14.34
CA CYS A 258 -18.32 12.58 14.47
C CYS A 258 -19.39 13.42 13.75
N THR A 259 -20.19 12.81 12.86
CA THR A 259 -21.23 13.52 12.11
C THR A 259 -22.32 14.07 13.03
N THR A 260 -22.89 15.21 12.64
CA THR A 260 -24.03 15.82 13.35
C THR A 260 -25.22 14.86 13.40
N ASN A 261 -25.49 14.15 12.31
CA ASN A 261 -26.58 13.18 12.20
C ASN A 261 -26.47 12.09 13.27
N PHE A 262 -25.27 11.49 13.41
CA PHE A 262 -25.05 10.46 14.43
C PHE A 262 -25.09 11.04 15.84
N LYS A 263 -24.42 12.18 16.09
CA LYS A 263 -24.42 12.85 17.41
C LYS A 263 -25.84 13.17 17.88
N MET A 264 -26.71 13.62 16.97
CA MET A 264 -28.12 13.87 17.25
C MET A 264 -28.90 12.58 17.50
N ALA A 265 -28.75 11.56 16.64
CA ALA A 265 -29.42 10.27 16.82
C ALA A 265 -29.05 9.61 18.17
N TYR A 266 -27.78 9.67 18.55
CA TYR A 266 -27.26 9.12 19.81
C TYR A 266 -27.70 9.94 21.04
N GLY A 267 -27.78 11.28 20.91
CA GLY A 267 -28.11 12.20 22.00
C GLY A 267 -29.60 12.40 22.28
N GLN A 268 -30.52 11.89 21.45
CA GLN A 268 -31.96 12.06 21.64
C GLN A 268 -32.48 11.29 22.87
N LYS A 269 -33.23 12.00 23.75
CA LYS A 269 -33.88 11.42 24.93
C LYS A 269 -35.03 10.46 24.60
N ILE A 270 -35.64 10.60 23.43
CA ILE A 270 -36.72 9.74 22.93
C ILE A 270 -36.22 9.12 21.63
N LYS A 271 -35.80 7.85 21.69
CA LYS A 271 -35.35 7.10 20.52
C LYS A 271 -36.58 6.65 19.71
N ASN A 272 -36.66 7.07 18.45
CA ASN A 272 -37.59 6.46 17.50
C ASN A 272 -36.95 5.21 16.85
N SER A 273 -37.74 4.35 16.20
CA SER A 273 -37.25 3.10 15.58
C SER A 273 -36.05 3.34 14.66
N CYS A 274 -36.09 4.42 13.87
CA CYS A 274 -35.03 4.76 12.92
C CYS A 274 -33.71 5.12 13.62
N THR A 275 -33.75 5.92 14.68
CA THR A 275 -32.56 6.28 15.47
C THR A 275 -31.94 5.07 16.18
N THR A 276 -32.77 4.16 16.71
CA THR A 276 -32.30 2.92 17.33
C THR A 276 -31.59 2.04 16.30
N GLU A 277 -32.18 1.83 15.13
CA GLU A 277 -31.58 1.02 14.05
C GLU A 277 -30.21 1.56 13.61
N VAL A 278 -30.06 2.87 13.48
CA VAL A 278 -28.77 3.50 13.11
C VAL A 278 -27.72 3.28 14.20
N ILE A 279 -28.09 3.42 15.48
CA ILE A 279 -27.19 3.18 16.60
C ILE A 279 -26.75 1.71 16.60
N ASP A 280 -27.70 0.77 16.46
CA ASP A 280 -27.42 -0.66 16.42
C ASP A 280 -26.48 -1.01 15.25
N LEU A 281 -26.68 -0.41 14.07
CA LEU A 281 -25.78 -0.61 12.92
C LEU A 281 -24.36 -0.13 13.20
N VAL A 282 -24.20 1.04 13.84
CA VAL A 282 -22.89 1.59 14.19
C VAL A 282 -22.21 0.76 15.28
N GLU A 283 -22.95 0.32 16.30
CA GLU A 283 -22.44 -0.55 17.36
C GLU A 283 -22.03 -1.93 16.81
N ASN A 284 -22.80 -2.49 15.87
CA ASN A 284 -22.44 -3.72 15.17
C ASN A 284 -21.15 -3.55 14.34
N MET A 285 -21.03 -2.43 13.61
CA MET A 285 -19.82 -2.11 12.85
C MET A 285 -18.60 -1.97 13.77
N GLU A 286 -18.76 -1.29 14.91
CA GLU A 286 -17.72 -1.14 15.92
C GLU A 286 -17.29 -2.50 16.50
N ALA A 287 -18.25 -3.35 16.87
CA ALA A 287 -17.96 -4.67 17.41
C ALA A 287 -17.15 -5.54 16.43
N LEU A 288 -17.50 -5.54 15.14
CA LEU A 288 -16.76 -6.26 14.10
C LEU A 288 -15.34 -5.69 13.94
N LEU A 289 -15.21 -4.38 13.83
CA LEU A 289 -13.94 -3.69 13.60
C LEU A 289 -13.03 -3.65 14.82
N MET A 290 -13.53 -3.87 16.03
CA MET A 290 -12.75 -3.90 17.27
C MET A 290 -12.50 -5.33 17.78
N SER A 291 -13.03 -6.35 17.09
CA SER A 291 -12.87 -7.77 17.48
C SER A 291 -11.43 -8.28 17.35
N CYS A 292 -10.99 -9.19 18.21
CA CYS A 292 -9.65 -9.82 18.06
C CYS A 292 -9.58 -10.89 16.94
N ASN A 293 -10.62 -11.01 16.12
CA ASN A 293 -10.68 -11.96 15.02
C ASN A 293 -9.83 -11.48 13.84
N VAL A 294 -9.37 -12.43 13.02
CA VAL A 294 -8.67 -12.12 11.77
C VAL A 294 -9.61 -11.32 10.86
N TYR A 295 -9.14 -10.17 10.38
CA TYR A 295 -9.90 -9.38 9.42
C TYR A 295 -9.76 -9.95 8.02
N THR A 296 -10.90 -10.31 7.40
CA THR A 296 -10.92 -11.04 6.13
C THR A 296 -11.66 -10.26 5.04
N ALA A 297 -11.59 -10.75 3.80
CA ALA A 297 -12.37 -10.21 2.70
C ALA A 297 -13.89 -10.33 2.93
N ASP A 298 -14.34 -11.31 3.73
CA ASP A 298 -15.75 -11.44 4.08
C ASP A 298 -16.15 -10.44 5.16
N SER A 299 -15.27 -10.19 6.14
CA SER A 299 -15.42 -9.07 7.08
C SER A 299 -15.54 -7.74 6.35
N GLU A 300 -14.70 -7.51 5.33
CA GLU A 300 -14.74 -6.29 4.51
C GLU A 300 -16.08 -6.12 3.78
N LYS A 301 -16.65 -7.19 3.22
CA LYS A 301 -17.98 -7.16 2.58
C LYS A 301 -19.09 -6.86 3.58
N GLU A 302 -19.03 -7.47 4.77
CA GLU A 302 -20.01 -7.22 5.83
C GLU A 302 -20.00 -5.75 6.26
N ILE A 303 -18.80 -5.18 6.44
CA ILE A 303 -18.62 -3.75 6.73
C ILE A 303 -19.14 -2.86 5.60
N GLU A 304 -18.95 -3.25 4.33
CA GLU A 304 -19.50 -2.52 3.18
C GLU A 304 -21.04 -2.51 3.19
N VAL A 305 -21.67 -3.64 3.51
CA VAL A 305 -23.14 -3.74 3.66
C VAL A 305 -23.64 -2.84 4.79
N ILE A 306 -23.00 -2.90 5.97
CA ILE A 306 -23.40 -2.07 7.12
C ILE A 306 -23.23 -0.58 6.79
N THR A 307 -22.11 -0.20 6.16
CA THR A 307 -21.85 1.19 5.73
C THR A 307 -22.94 1.70 4.80
N LYS A 308 -23.39 0.86 3.85
CA LYS A 308 -24.47 1.21 2.94
C LYS A 308 -25.79 1.43 3.68
N LEU A 309 -26.14 0.54 4.61
CA LEU A 309 -27.35 0.66 5.42
C LEU A 309 -27.34 1.92 6.28
N ILE A 310 -26.20 2.27 6.88
CA ILE A 310 -26.04 3.52 7.65
C ILE A 310 -26.33 4.74 6.76
N ASN A 311 -25.75 4.78 5.56
CA ASN A 311 -25.96 5.90 4.63
C ASN A 311 -27.42 6.00 4.16
N GLU A 312 -28.04 4.87 3.80
CA GLU A 312 -29.47 4.85 3.42
C GLU A 312 -30.38 5.38 4.55
N LYS A 313 -30.03 5.09 5.80
CA LYS A 313 -30.75 5.62 6.97
C LYS A 313 -30.47 7.10 7.19
N PHE A 314 -29.23 7.56 6.99
CA PHE A 314 -28.90 8.98 7.03
C PHE A 314 -29.65 9.80 5.98
N ASP A 315 -29.81 9.28 4.76
CA ASP A 315 -30.60 9.94 3.71
C ASP A 315 -32.11 9.99 4.06
N GLY A 316 -32.60 8.97 4.78
CA GLY A 316 -33.98 8.91 5.27
C GLY A 316 -34.26 9.74 6.53
N LEU A 317 -33.21 10.19 7.24
CA LEU A 317 -33.34 11.10 8.36
C LEU A 317 -33.54 12.52 7.79
N ALA A 318 -34.79 12.92 7.57
CA ALA A 318 -35.16 14.31 7.34
C ALA A 318 -34.87 15.13 8.61
N ILE A 319 -33.60 15.50 8.80
CA ILE A 319 -33.16 16.31 9.93
C ILE A 319 -33.42 17.75 9.56
N ILE A 320 -34.45 18.34 10.16
CA ILE A 320 -34.62 19.79 10.18
C ILE A 320 -33.48 20.35 11.03
N THR A 321 -32.46 20.90 10.34
CA THR A 321 -31.36 21.66 10.96
C THR A 321 -31.89 22.81 11.80
N ASP A 322 -31.10 23.36 12.73
CA ASP A 322 -31.53 24.55 13.50
C ASP A 322 -31.83 25.74 12.58
N GLU A 323 -31.14 25.83 11.44
CA GLU A 323 -31.38 26.82 10.39
C GLU A 323 -32.70 26.57 9.66
N GLU A 324 -32.98 25.34 9.21
CA GLU A 324 -34.26 24.98 8.63
C GLU A 324 -35.40 25.13 9.64
N ARG A 325 -35.16 24.84 10.93
CA ARG A 325 -36.13 25.05 12.00
C ARG A 325 -36.45 26.53 12.16
N ASN A 326 -35.43 27.38 12.16
CA ASN A 326 -35.61 28.83 12.18
C ASN A 326 -36.30 29.33 10.90
N MET A 327 -36.01 28.76 9.73
CA MET A 327 -36.69 29.10 8.48
C MET A 327 -38.17 28.71 8.53
N ILE A 328 -38.51 27.51 9.02
CA ILE A 328 -39.89 27.05 9.21
C ILE A 328 -40.60 27.94 10.24
N HIS A 329 -39.97 28.21 11.39
CA HIS A 329 -40.51 29.10 12.40
C HIS A 329 -40.77 30.50 11.84
N ASN A 330 -39.82 31.08 11.10
CA ASN A 330 -39.96 32.41 10.50
C ASN A 330 -41.03 32.45 9.39
N ALA A 331 -41.10 31.43 8.53
CA ALA A 331 -42.12 31.34 7.49
C ALA A 331 -43.53 31.23 8.10
N MET A 332 -43.68 30.40 9.13
CA MET A 332 -44.93 30.28 9.87
C MET A 332 -45.26 31.57 10.63
N PHE A 333 -44.26 32.23 11.23
CA PHE A 333 -44.41 33.52 11.91
C PHE A 333 -44.99 34.61 11.00
N THR A 334 -44.52 34.71 9.76
CA THR A 334 -45.02 35.70 8.79
C THR A 334 -46.46 35.44 8.31
N SER A 335 -46.95 34.22 8.47
CA SER A 335 -48.33 33.84 8.10
C SER A 335 -49.35 34.22 9.19
N PHE A 336 -48.88 34.61 10.39
CA PHE A 336 -49.72 35.11 11.46
C PHE A 336 -49.94 36.62 11.28
N SER A 337 -51.18 37.03 11.06
CA SER A 337 -51.55 38.40 10.70
C SER A 337 -50.94 39.46 11.64
N PRO A 338 -50.47 40.61 11.10
CA PRO A 338 -49.86 41.66 11.90
C PRO A 338 -50.96 42.39 12.67
N GLY A 339 -51.03 42.22 13.99
CA GLY A 339 -51.90 43.06 14.80
C GLY A 339 -52.11 42.70 16.27
N TYR A 340 -52.12 41.42 16.64
CA TYR A 340 -52.40 41.03 18.02
C TYR A 340 -51.62 39.76 18.34
N ARG A 341 -50.70 39.80 19.32
CA ARG A 341 -50.11 38.68 20.12
C ARG A 341 -50.03 37.26 19.50
N ASN A 342 -49.73 37.09 18.22
CA ASN A 342 -49.82 35.79 17.54
C ASN A 342 -48.45 35.11 17.41
N GLN A 343 -48.07 34.35 18.42
CA GLN A 343 -47.15 33.23 18.24
C GLN A 343 -48.03 32.00 18.01
N GLY A 344 -47.93 31.37 16.84
CA GLY A 344 -48.47 30.02 16.70
C GLY A 344 -47.72 29.09 17.66
N HIS A 345 -48.44 28.26 18.43
CA HIS A 345 -47.80 27.40 19.44
C HIS A 345 -47.50 26.03 18.89
N TRP A 346 -46.24 25.63 19.04
CA TRP A 346 -45.77 24.32 18.63
C TRP A 346 -46.06 23.30 19.72
N CYS A 347 -46.78 22.25 19.33
CA CYS A 347 -47.27 21.18 20.21
C CYS A 347 -46.79 19.82 19.71
N LYS A 348 -46.72 18.84 20.61
CA LYS A 348 -46.46 17.43 20.31
C LYS A 348 -47.67 16.59 20.64
N CYS A 349 -48.02 15.67 19.74
CA CYS A 349 -49.02 14.64 20.05
C CYS A 349 -48.49 13.67 21.14
N PRO A 350 -49.33 12.78 21.69
CA PRO A 350 -48.89 11.79 22.68
C PRO A 350 -47.71 10.91 22.25
N ASN A 351 -47.52 10.73 20.93
CA ASN A 351 -46.43 9.96 20.34
C ASN A 351 -45.23 10.82 19.89
N GLY A 352 -45.22 12.13 20.16
CA GLY A 352 -44.07 13.01 19.92
C GLY A 352 -44.01 13.75 18.58
N HIS A 353 -44.97 13.56 17.67
CA HIS A 353 -45.01 14.29 16.39
C HIS A 353 -45.39 15.77 16.59
N ILE A 354 -44.65 16.67 15.96
CA ILE A 354 -44.79 18.13 16.11
C ILE A 354 -45.87 18.66 15.17
N TYR A 355 -46.74 19.52 15.70
CA TYR A 355 -47.74 20.27 14.94
C TYR A 355 -47.86 21.70 15.49
N CYS A 356 -48.45 22.62 14.72
CA CYS A 356 -48.60 24.03 15.11
C CYS A 356 -50.08 24.41 15.28
N VAL A 357 -50.40 25.22 16.30
CA VAL A 357 -51.72 25.83 16.51
C VAL A 357 -51.61 27.33 16.22
N THR A 358 -52.34 27.83 15.24
CA THR A 358 -52.03 29.07 14.52
C THR A 358 -52.87 30.30 14.91
N GLU A 359 -54.19 30.16 15.07
CA GLU A 359 -55.11 31.31 14.95
C GLU A 359 -55.57 31.97 16.27
N CYS A 360 -55.33 31.36 17.44
CA CYS A 360 -55.83 31.92 18.71
C CYS A 360 -55.03 31.57 19.97
N GLY A 361 -53.77 31.17 19.83
CA GLY A 361 -52.91 30.82 20.97
C GLY A 361 -53.28 29.51 21.69
N GLY A 362 -54.43 28.88 21.43
CA GLY A 362 -54.81 27.58 21.97
C GLY A 362 -55.76 26.83 21.04
N PRO A 363 -56.00 25.53 21.23
CA PRO A 363 -56.81 24.75 20.30
C PRO A 363 -58.31 25.02 20.48
N MET A 364 -59.00 25.27 19.36
CA MET A 364 -60.46 25.39 19.30
C MET A 364 -61.13 24.29 18.47
N GLU A 365 -60.32 23.52 17.75
CA GLU A 365 -60.74 22.39 16.94
C GLU A 365 -60.02 21.10 17.36
N GLU A 366 -60.77 20.00 17.39
CA GLU A 366 -60.22 18.66 17.57
C GLU A 366 -59.78 18.09 16.22
N ALA A 367 -58.60 17.48 16.19
CA ALA A 367 -58.05 16.86 14.99
C ALA A 367 -57.32 15.55 15.34
N VAL A 368 -56.82 14.87 14.32
CA VAL A 368 -55.99 13.66 14.48
C VAL A 368 -54.61 13.90 13.89
N CYS A 369 -53.59 13.38 14.55
CA CYS A 369 -52.21 13.46 14.08
C CYS A 369 -52.10 12.82 12.68
N PRO A 370 -51.56 13.51 11.67
CA PRO A 370 -51.43 12.95 10.32
C PRO A 370 -50.61 11.66 10.29
N GLU A 371 -49.59 11.55 11.15
CA GLU A 371 -48.64 10.45 11.21
C GLU A 371 -49.17 9.26 12.02
N CYS A 372 -49.52 9.46 13.31
CA CYS A 372 -49.89 8.35 14.19
C CYS A 372 -51.38 8.22 14.51
N LYS A 373 -52.23 9.11 13.97
CA LYS A 373 -53.68 9.15 14.20
C LYS A 373 -54.12 9.36 15.66
N ALA A 374 -53.19 9.66 16.57
CA ALA A 374 -53.53 10.05 17.95
C ALA A 374 -54.34 11.37 17.97
N PRO A 375 -55.24 11.56 18.95
CA PRO A 375 -56.00 12.79 19.09
C PRO A 375 -55.07 13.98 19.37
N ILE A 376 -55.27 15.08 18.64
CA ILE A 376 -54.56 16.36 18.77
C ILE A 376 -55.57 17.52 18.74
N GLY A 377 -55.10 18.75 18.94
CA GLY A 377 -55.99 19.90 19.03
C GLY A 377 -56.75 19.90 20.36
N GLY A 378 -58.03 20.27 20.34
CA GLY A 378 -58.85 20.45 21.54
C GLY A 378 -59.97 21.47 21.38
N ARG A 379 -60.72 21.75 22.46
CA ARG A 379 -61.83 22.72 22.46
C ARG A 379 -61.68 23.69 23.63
N ASN A 380 -62.19 24.91 23.48
CA ASN A 380 -62.16 25.94 24.53
C ASN A 380 -60.74 26.20 25.08
N HIS A 381 -59.73 26.20 24.20
CA HIS A 381 -58.31 26.31 24.54
C HIS A 381 -57.78 25.18 25.46
N VAL A 382 -58.51 24.07 25.60
CA VAL A 382 -58.08 22.89 26.34
C VAL A 382 -57.59 21.84 25.36
N HIS A 383 -56.30 21.48 25.46
CA HIS A 383 -55.69 20.46 24.62
C HIS A 383 -56.22 19.05 24.89
N ALA A 384 -56.21 18.22 23.85
CA ALA A 384 -56.46 16.80 23.94
C ALA A 384 -55.50 16.12 24.96
N PRO A 385 -55.94 15.04 25.63
CA PRO A 385 -55.12 14.34 26.62
C PRO A 385 -53.79 13.86 26.03
N GLY A 386 -52.70 14.08 26.78
CA GLY A 386 -51.36 13.62 26.40
C GLY A 386 -50.61 14.54 25.42
N VAL A 387 -51.21 15.67 24.99
CA VAL A 387 -50.49 16.70 24.25
C VAL A 387 -49.43 17.36 25.13
N THR A 388 -48.24 17.60 24.58
CA THR A 388 -47.13 18.28 25.25
C THR A 388 -46.62 19.46 24.43
N VAL A 389 -45.87 20.38 25.04
CA VAL A 389 -45.27 21.53 24.33
C VAL A 389 -44.05 21.06 23.52
N ALA A 390 -43.85 21.64 22.33
CA ALA A 390 -42.69 21.41 21.49
C ALA A 390 -41.64 22.53 21.70
N SER A 391 -41.08 22.59 22.91
CA SER A 391 -40.12 23.63 23.31
C SER A 391 -38.91 23.77 22.38
N GLU A 392 -38.57 22.70 21.65
CA GLU A 392 -37.51 22.69 20.63
C GLU A 392 -37.78 23.60 19.42
N MET A 393 -39.03 24.04 19.19
CA MET A 393 -39.41 24.88 18.04
C MET A 393 -39.41 26.38 18.35
N ASP A 394 -39.93 26.78 19.52
CA ASP A 394 -40.19 28.18 19.88
C ASP A 394 -39.71 28.57 21.28
N GLY A 395 -39.11 27.63 22.04
CA GLY A 395 -38.67 27.86 23.42
C GLY A 395 -39.80 27.93 24.46
N ALA A 396 -41.05 27.61 24.10
CA ALA A 396 -42.17 27.64 25.04
C ALA A 396 -42.02 26.56 26.13
N SER A 397 -42.20 26.94 27.39
CA SER A 397 -42.08 26.03 28.54
C SER A 397 -43.39 25.36 28.93
N HIS A 398 -44.53 25.89 28.48
CA HIS A 398 -45.87 25.44 28.86
C HIS A 398 -46.84 25.54 27.68
N LEU A 399 -47.84 24.65 27.65
CA LEU A 399 -49.02 24.83 26.81
C LEU A 399 -49.81 26.03 27.30
N ILE A 400 -50.41 26.78 26.37
CA ILE A 400 -51.37 27.81 26.73
C ILE A 400 -52.58 27.15 27.39
N LYS A 401 -52.94 27.67 28.56
CA LYS A 401 -54.16 27.33 29.28
C LYS A 401 -55.08 28.54 29.22
N ALA A 402 -56.39 28.27 29.06
CA ALA A 402 -57.46 29.26 29.08
C ALA A 402 -57.43 30.13 30.35
#